data_AF-A0A2I0SKJ4-F1
#
_entry.id   AF-A0A2I0SKJ4-F1
#
_cell.length_a   1.000
_cell.length_b   1.000
_cell.length_c   1.000
_cell.angle_alpha   90.00
_cell.angle_beta   90.00
_cell.angle_gamma   90.00
#
_symmetry.space_group_name_H-M   'P 1'
#
loop_
_entity.id
_entity.type
_entity.pdbx_description
1 polymer ?
#
loop_
_entity_poly.entity_id
_entity_poly.type
_entity_poly.pdbx_seq_one_letter_code
_entity_poly.pdbx_strand_id
1 'polypeptide(L)'
;MPLLSTLAGAAIGIGSTLIADRNRWKHEDVKEALRLRLDIYTQYTTTVKALGETLRTLAERGHPSDEERALALRTAFRESGVAIASERMWLIAPQPVVKASDSVFHCLRRICDGYADGAAVSGPEDRARWEERGRAAARMRKLMREDLGVGPLTERHSPLLDDHGSPAAQ
;
A
#
# COMPACT_ATOMS: atom_id res chain seq x y z
N MET A 1 -14.10 32.54 56.36
CA MET A 1 -13.42 31.36 55.77
C MET A 1 -13.05 31.61 54.29
N PRO A 2 -12.09 32.51 53.96
CA PRO A 2 -11.72 32.81 52.57
C PRO A 2 -10.75 31.80 51.95
N LEU A 3 -9.95 31.13 52.79
CA LEU A 3 -8.89 30.19 52.36
C LEU A 3 -9.44 28.94 51.66
N LEU A 4 -10.63 28.47 52.04
CA LEU A 4 -11.30 27.33 51.42
C LEU A 4 -11.69 27.58 49.96
N SER A 5 -12.07 28.81 49.62
CA SER A 5 -12.47 29.18 48.25
C SER A 5 -11.27 29.27 47.30
N THR A 6 -10.16 29.82 47.80
CA THR A 6 -8.90 29.90 47.04
C THR A 6 -8.29 28.52 46.79
N LEU A 7 -8.35 27.63 47.78
CA LEU A 7 -7.82 26.27 47.67
C LEU A 7 -8.63 25.43 46.67
N ALA A 8 -9.95 25.59 46.67
CA ALA A 8 -10.83 24.97 45.68
C ALA A 8 -10.58 25.50 44.26
N GLY A 9 -10.43 26.82 44.09
CA GLY A 9 -10.15 27.43 42.78
C GLY A 9 -8.80 26.99 42.18
N ALA A 10 -7.76 26.87 43.01
CA ALA A 10 -6.44 26.39 42.59
C ALA A 10 -6.48 24.90 42.17
N ALA A 11 -7.18 24.06 42.92
CA ALA A 11 -7.33 22.64 42.58
C ALA A 11 -8.08 22.43 41.25
N ILE A 12 -9.13 23.22 41.00
CA ILE A 12 -9.88 23.18 39.73
C ILE A 12 -8.99 23.62 38.57
N GLY A 13 -8.22 24.71 38.71
CA GLY A 13 -7.31 25.20 37.67
C GLY A 13 -6.17 24.24 37.31
N ILE A 14 -5.61 23.55 38.31
CA ILE A 14 -4.57 22.52 38.10
C ILE A 14 -5.19 21.26 37.44
N GLY A 15 -6.35 20.82 37.92
CA GLY A 15 -7.07 19.67 37.35
C GLY A 15 -7.48 19.89 35.89
N SER A 16 -7.96 21.07 35.53
CA SER A 16 -8.32 21.40 34.15
C SER A 16 -7.10 21.41 33.22
N THR A 17 -5.94 21.86 33.71
CA THR A 17 -4.70 21.89 32.92
C THR A 17 -4.19 20.48 32.64
N LEU A 18 -4.18 19.59 33.64
CA LEU A 18 -3.73 18.20 33.48
C LEU A 18 -4.64 17.40 32.54
N ILE A 19 -5.96 17.62 32.58
CA ILE A 19 -6.91 16.96 31.67
C ILE A 19 -6.73 17.46 30.23
N ALA A 20 -6.53 18.77 30.04
CA ALA A 20 -6.26 19.35 28.73
C ALA A 20 -4.95 18.81 28.14
N ASP A 21 -3.89 18.73 28.95
CA ASP A 21 -2.58 18.23 28.50
C ASP A 21 -2.63 16.72 28.17
N ARG A 22 -3.35 15.93 28.97
CA ARG A 22 -3.62 14.51 28.70
C ARG A 22 -4.37 14.29 27.38
N ASN A 23 -5.39 15.10 27.10
CA ASN A 23 -6.14 15.03 25.85
C ASN A 23 -5.29 15.46 24.65
N ARG A 24 -4.42 16.46 24.85
CA ARG A 24 -3.49 16.91 23.82
C ARG A 24 -2.48 15.82 23.46
N TRP A 25 -1.83 15.19 24.45
CA TRP A 25 -0.87 14.10 24.22
C TRP A 25 -1.52 12.91 23.50
N LYS A 26 -2.72 12.50 23.94
CA LYS A 26 -3.46 11.44 23.25
C LYS A 26 -3.77 11.77 21.78
N HIS A 27 -4.13 13.02 21.49
CA HIS A 27 -4.40 13.44 20.11
C HIS A 27 -3.14 13.51 19.25
N GLU A 28 -2.01 13.94 19.84
CA GLU A 28 -0.72 13.97 19.16
C GLU A 28 -0.25 12.55 18.84
N ASP A 29 -0.36 11.60 19.79
CA ASP A 29 -0.03 10.19 19.58
C ASP A 29 -0.85 9.54 18.45
N VAL A 30 -2.16 9.79 18.41
CA VAL A 30 -3.04 9.25 17.36
C VAL A 30 -2.68 9.82 15.99
N LYS A 31 -2.36 11.11 15.90
CA LYS A 31 -1.94 11.74 14.65
C LYS A 31 -0.60 11.19 14.18
N GLU A 32 0.34 10.96 15.10
CA GLU A 32 1.65 10.43 14.77
C GLU A 32 1.58 8.97 14.30
N ALA A 33 0.80 8.14 14.97
CA ALA A 33 0.54 6.77 14.53
C ALA A 33 -0.16 6.71 13.16
N LEU A 34 -1.05 7.67 12.86
CA LEU A 34 -1.68 7.77 11.54
C LEU A 34 -0.67 8.17 10.45
N ARG A 35 0.20 9.15 10.74
CA ARG A 35 1.26 9.58 9.81
C ARG A 35 2.25 8.45 9.51
N LEU A 36 2.70 7.75 10.54
CA LEU A 36 3.62 6.62 10.39
C LEU A 36 3.00 5.51 9.51
N ARG A 37 1.73 5.18 9.72
CA ARG A 37 1.01 4.22 8.86
C ARG A 37 0.88 4.70 7.42
N LEU A 38 0.51 5.96 7.21
CA LEU A 38 0.43 6.54 5.87
C LEU A 38 1.79 6.49 5.14
N ASP A 39 2.87 6.83 5.84
CA ASP A 39 4.23 6.79 5.31
C ASP A 39 4.62 5.37 4.87
N ILE A 40 4.45 4.39 5.75
CA ILE A 40 4.78 2.98 5.47
C ILE A 40 3.90 2.42 4.34
N TYR A 41 2.61 2.74 4.32
CA TYR A 41 1.72 2.32 3.23
C TYR A 41 2.14 2.93 1.90
N THR A 42 2.52 4.20 1.89
CA THR A 42 3.01 4.89 0.70
C THR A 42 4.31 4.25 0.22
N GLN A 43 5.28 4.04 1.11
CA GLN A 43 6.55 3.41 0.78
C GLN A 43 6.37 1.99 0.23
N TYR A 44 5.50 1.19 0.84
CA TYR A 44 5.24 -0.17 0.37
C TYR A 44 4.59 -0.14 -1.02
N THR A 45 3.53 0.67 -1.19
CA THR A 45 2.78 0.74 -2.45
C THR A 45 3.60 1.27 -3.63
N THR A 46 4.51 2.22 -3.39
CA THR A 46 5.43 2.72 -4.42
C THR A 46 6.49 1.68 -4.76
N THR A 47 7.07 1.02 -3.76
CA THR A 47 8.05 -0.07 -3.95
C THR A 47 7.48 -1.21 -4.80
N VAL A 48 6.28 -1.71 -4.48
CA VAL A 48 5.65 -2.80 -5.25
C VAL A 48 5.21 -2.38 -6.66
N LYS A 49 4.97 -1.09 -6.88
CA LYS A 49 4.68 -0.55 -8.22
C LYS A 49 5.95 -0.50 -9.05
N ALA A 50 7.00 0.11 -8.52
CA ALA A 50 8.31 0.22 -9.16
C ALA A 50 8.87 -1.17 -9.51
N LEU A 51 8.86 -2.10 -8.56
CA LEU A 51 9.30 -3.48 -8.81
C LEU A 51 8.50 -4.14 -9.94
N GLY A 52 7.18 -3.96 -9.98
CA GLY A 52 6.36 -4.50 -11.06
C GLY A 52 6.78 -3.97 -12.43
N GLU A 53 7.00 -2.66 -12.53
CA GLU A 53 7.47 -2.01 -13.76
C GLU A 53 8.88 -2.48 -14.16
N THR A 54 9.79 -2.64 -13.18
CA THR A 54 11.13 -3.19 -13.41
C THR A 54 11.08 -4.62 -13.92
N LEU A 55 10.27 -5.50 -13.31
CA LEU A 55 10.12 -6.88 -13.75
C LEU A 55 9.58 -6.96 -15.18
N ARG A 56 8.59 -6.13 -15.51
CA ARG A 56 8.04 -6.06 -16.87
C ARG A 56 9.10 -5.61 -17.88
N THR A 57 9.82 -4.54 -17.56
CA THR A 57 10.90 -3.99 -18.41
C THR A 57 12.01 -5.01 -18.64
N LEU A 58 12.40 -5.76 -17.60
CA LEU A 58 13.42 -6.79 -17.72
C LEU A 58 12.92 -7.99 -18.52
N ALA A 59 11.66 -8.39 -18.39
CA ALA A 59 11.11 -9.51 -19.14
C ALA A 59 10.97 -9.21 -20.64
N GLU A 60 10.69 -7.96 -21.01
CA GLU A 60 10.58 -7.51 -22.42
C GLU A 60 11.94 -7.28 -23.08
N ARG A 61 13.00 -7.06 -22.28
CA ARG A 61 14.36 -6.86 -22.77
C ARG A 61 14.92 -8.18 -23.31
N GLY A 62 15.65 -8.12 -24.43
CA GLY A 62 16.48 -9.23 -24.88
C GLY A 62 17.65 -9.48 -23.93
N HIS A 63 17.86 -10.74 -23.54
CA HIS A 63 19.01 -11.17 -22.73
C HIS A 63 19.91 -12.10 -23.56
N PRO A 64 21.23 -12.14 -23.30
CA PRO A 64 22.12 -13.02 -24.05
C PRO A 64 21.86 -14.51 -23.77
N SER A 65 21.31 -14.85 -22.60
CA SER A 65 20.89 -16.20 -22.24
C SER A 65 19.69 -16.21 -21.28
N ASP A 66 19.04 -17.38 -21.15
CA ASP A 66 17.97 -17.60 -20.17
C ASP A 66 18.47 -17.47 -18.72
N GLU A 67 19.70 -17.91 -18.44
CA GLU A 67 20.33 -17.81 -17.12
C GLU A 67 20.57 -16.35 -16.72
N GLU A 68 21.07 -15.52 -17.64
CA GLU A 68 21.26 -14.09 -17.38
C GLU A 68 19.93 -13.36 -17.19
N ARG A 69 18.88 -13.73 -17.94
CA ARG A 69 17.52 -13.21 -17.71
C ARG A 69 17.05 -13.54 -16.30
N ALA A 70 17.16 -14.80 -15.89
CA ALA A 70 16.76 -15.26 -14.56
C ALA A 70 17.55 -14.53 -13.45
N LEU A 71 18.87 -14.37 -13.62
CA LEU A 71 19.72 -13.65 -12.69
C LEU A 71 19.32 -12.18 -12.56
N ALA A 72 19.06 -11.50 -13.68
CA ALA A 72 18.64 -10.10 -13.71
C ALA A 72 17.31 -9.88 -12.97
N LEU A 73 16.31 -10.74 -13.23
CA LEU A 73 15.01 -10.67 -12.57
C LEU A 73 15.10 -10.90 -11.06
N ARG A 74 15.79 -11.96 -10.63
CA ARG A 74 15.96 -12.29 -9.20
C ARG A 74 16.77 -11.23 -8.46
N THR A 75 17.76 -10.64 -9.13
CA THR A 75 18.55 -9.52 -8.60
C THR A 75 17.70 -8.28 -8.42
N ALA A 76 16.93 -7.89 -9.44
CA ALA A 76 16.00 -6.77 -9.34
C ALA A 76 14.97 -6.96 -8.21
N PHE A 77 14.45 -8.19 -8.03
CA PHE A 77 13.55 -8.48 -6.91
C PHE A 77 14.24 -8.28 -5.56
N ARG A 78 15.45 -8.83 -5.39
CA ARG A 78 16.25 -8.72 -4.15
C ARG A 78 16.60 -7.27 -3.82
N GLU A 79 16.97 -6.48 -4.81
CA GLU A 79 17.47 -5.10 -4.65
C GLU A 79 16.36 -4.05 -4.63
N SER A 80 15.11 -4.43 -4.95
CA SER A 80 13.97 -3.52 -4.99
C SER A 80 13.61 -2.85 -3.65
N GLY A 81 14.13 -3.36 -2.53
CA GLY A 81 13.73 -2.93 -1.19
C GLY A 81 12.36 -3.44 -0.75
N VAL A 82 11.67 -4.28 -1.56
CA VAL A 82 10.33 -4.81 -1.23
C VAL A 82 10.34 -5.65 0.05
N ALA A 83 11.41 -6.39 0.32
CA ALA A 83 11.55 -7.15 1.57
C ALA A 83 11.59 -6.23 2.79
N ILE A 84 12.38 -5.16 2.74
CA ILE A 84 12.47 -4.17 3.83
C ILE A 84 11.13 -3.46 4.03
N ALA A 85 10.46 -3.09 2.94
CA ALA A 85 9.13 -2.47 3.02
C ALA A 85 8.09 -3.44 3.63
N SER A 86 8.18 -4.75 3.33
CA SER A 86 7.29 -5.77 3.88
C SER A 86 7.52 -5.95 5.40
N GLU A 87 8.77 -5.92 5.86
CA GLU A 87 9.08 -5.98 7.29
C GLU A 87 8.49 -4.78 8.04
N ARG A 88 8.58 -3.57 7.46
CA ARG A 88 7.96 -2.37 8.05
C ARG A 88 6.44 -2.50 8.15
N MET A 89 5.80 -3.11 7.15
CA MET A 89 4.37 -3.43 7.22
C MET A 89 4.08 -4.35 8.40
N TRP A 90 4.88 -5.40 8.59
CA TRP A 90 4.69 -6.38 9.67
C TRP A 90 4.78 -5.75 11.07
N LEU A 91 5.68 -4.78 11.25
CA LEU A 91 5.87 -4.09 12.53
C LEU A 91 4.77 -3.09 12.88
N ILE A 92 4.20 -2.38 11.89
CA ILE A 92 3.37 -1.20 12.13
C ILE A 92 1.91 -1.36 11.66
N ALA A 93 1.67 -2.12 10.61
CA ALA A 93 0.34 -2.27 10.03
C ALA A 93 -0.51 -3.26 10.85
N PRO A 94 -1.85 -3.08 10.90
CA PRO A 94 -2.72 -4.07 11.51
C PRO A 94 -2.74 -5.35 10.66
N GLN A 95 -2.99 -6.49 11.33
CA GLN A 95 -2.91 -7.82 10.73
C GLN A 95 -3.67 -7.99 9.39
N PRO A 96 -4.89 -7.45 9.18
CA PRO A 96 -5.57 -7.57 7.89
C PRO A 96 -4.79 -6.93 6.74
N VAL A 97 -4.14 -5.79 6.99
CA VAL A 97 -3.33 -5.09 5.99
C VAL A 97 -2.05 -5.88 5.71
N VAL A 98 -1.38 -6.42 6.73
CA VAL A 98 -0.19 -7.28 6.57
C VAL A 98 -0.49 -8.49 5.69
N LYS A 99 -1.58 -9.23 5.96
CA LYS A 99 -1.96 -10.39 5.14
C LYS A 99 -2.24 -10.00 3.68
N ALA A 100 -2.82 -8.83 3.46
CA ALA A 100 -3.09 -8.34 2.11
C ALA A 100 -1.82 -7.87 1.39
N SER A 101 -0.85 -7.26 2.09
CA SER A 101 0.46 -6.93 1.51
C SER A 101 1.25 -8.18 1.17
N ASP A 102 1.25 -9.19 2.03
CA ASP A 102 1.94 -10.47 1.75
C ASP A 102 1.40 -11.13 0.49
N SER A 103 0.09 -11.05 0.27
CA SER A 103 -0.53 -11.53 -0.97
C SER A 103 0.04 -10.83 -2.20
N VAL A 104 0.25 -9.50 -2.14
CA VAL A 104 0.87 -8.73 -3.23
C VAL A 104 2.33 -9.14 -3.44
N PHE A 105 3.10 -9.26 -2.35
CA PHE A 105 4.49 -9.72 -2.39
C PHE A 105 4.61 -11.09 -3.08
N HIS A 106 3.78 -12.06 -2.70
CA HIS A 106 3.77 -13.39 -3.30
C HIS A 106 3.32 -13.39 -4.77
N CYS A 107 2.40 -12.50 -5.16
CA CYS A 107 2.07 -12.33 -6.57
C CYS A 107 3.28 -11.84 -7.37
N LEU A 108 4.01 -10.83 -6.88
CA LEU A 108 5.21 -10.32 -7.54
C LEU A 108 6.34 -11.35 -7.59
N ARG A 109 6.52 -12.14 -6.53
CA ARG A 109 7.46 -13.27 -6.49
C ARG A 109 7.15 -14.27 -7.60
N ARG A 110 5.88 -14.68 -7.74
CA ARG A 110 5.44 -15.60 -8.81
C ARG A 110 5.59 -15.02 -10.22
N ILE A 111 5.38 -13.72 -10.39
CA ILE A 111 5.66 -13.04 -11.67
C ILE A 111 7.17 -13.11 -11.98
N CYS A 112 8.02 -12.77 -11.01
CA CYS A 112 9.48 -12.84 -11.14
C CYS A 112 9.95 -14.26 -11.49
N ASP A 113 9.48 -15.26 -10.74
CA ASP A 113 9.82 -16.66 -10.96
C ASP A 113 9.33 -17.12 -12.35
N GLY A 114 8.09 -16.78 -12.73
CA GLY A 114 7.57 -17.12 -14.06
C GLY A 114 8.38 -16.53 -15.22
N TYR A 115 8.84 -15.27 -15.13
CA TYR A 115 9.72 -14.70 -16.15
C TYR A 115 11.13 -15.30 -16.13
N ALA A 116 11.65 -15.65 -14.95
CA ALA A 116 12.92 -16.33 -14.81
C ALA A 116 12.88 -17.71 -15.48
N ASP A 117 11.74 -18.41 -15.38
CA ASP A 117 11.47 -19.70 -16.00
C ASP A 117 11.10 -19.60 -17.48
N GLY A 118 11.11 -18.38 -18.06
CA GLY A 118 10.92 -18.15 -19.50
C GLY A 118 9.47 -17.98 -19.96
N ALA A 119 8.52 -17.70 -19.05
CA ALA A 119 7.16 -17.44 -19.44
C ALA A 119 7.04 -16.24 -20.40
N ALA A 120 6.26 -16.41 -21.46
CA ALA A 120 6.04 -15.38 -22.47
C ALA A 120 5.32 -14.15 -21.88
N VAL A 121 5.90 -12.97 -22.09
CA VAL A 121 5.29 -11.69 -21.71
C VAL A 121 3.96 -11.53 -22.45
N SER A 122 2.94 -11.05 -21.73
CA SER A 122 1.59 -10.86 -22.26
C SER A 122 0.91 -12.15 -22.75
N GLY A 123 1.46 -13.34 -22.50
CA GLY A 123 0.76 -14.62 -22.68
C GLY A 123 -0.41 -14.81 -21.70
N PRO A 124 -1.28 -15.81 -21.89
CA PRO A 124 -2.43 -16.04 -21.01
C PRO A 124 -2.04 -16.20 -19.54
N GLU A 125 -0.98 -16.94 -19.25
CA GLU A 125 -0.49 -17.14 -17.87
C GLU A 125 0.09 -15.87 -17.26
N ASP A 126 0.79 -15.05 -18.05
CA ASP A 126 1.30 -13.76 -17.60
C ASP A 126 0.15 -12.82 -17.22
N ARG A 127 -0.85 -12.71 -18.10
CA ARG A 127 -2.07 -11.92 -17.83
C ARG A 127 -2.77 -12.39 -16.56
N ALA A 128 -2.94 -13.70 -16.37
CA ALA A 128 -3.55 -14.26 -15.16
C ALA A 128 -2.76 -13.88 -13.88
N ARG A 129 -1.43 -13.95 -13.91
CA ARG A 129 -0.57 -13.53 -12.78
C ARG A 129 -0.72 -12.04 -12.47
N TRP A 130 -0.75 -11.19 -13.51
CA TRP A 130 -0.92 -9.74 -13.33
C TRP A 130 -2.31 -9.34 -12.86
N GLU A 131 -3.36 -10.02 -13.33
CA GLU A 131 -4.72 -9.82 -12.83
C GLU A 131 -4.84 -10.21 -11.36
N GLU A 132 -4.24 -11.34 -10.97
CA GLU A 132 -4.22 -11.76 -9.57
C GLU A 132 -3.48 -10.76 -8.68
N ARG A 133 -2.30 -10.29 -9.11
CA ARG A 133 -1.59 -9.19 -8.44
C ARG A 133 -2.47 -7.94 -8.33
N GLY A 134 -3.22 -7.62 -9.39
CA GLY A 134 -4.15 -6.50 -9.43
C GLY A 134 -5.25 -6.61 -8.37
N ARG A 135 -5.88 -7.78 -8.27
CA ARG A 135 -6.90 -8.09 -7.24
C ARG A 135 -6.31 -8.01 -5.83
N ALA A 136 -5.13 -8.59 -5.60
CA ALA A 136 -4.45 -8.52 -4.31
C ALA A 136 -4.14 -7.06 -3.92
N ALA A 137 -3.63 -6.25 -4.86
CA ALA A 137 -3.30 -4.85 -4.63
C ALA A 137 -4.55 -3.99 -4.39
N ALA A 138 -5.66 -4.28 -5.05
CA ALA A 138 -6.95 -3.63 -4.81
C ALA A 138 -7.48 -3.92 -3.40
N ARG A 139 -7.45 -5.19 -2.96
CA ARG A 139 -7.80 -5.58 -1.59
C ARG A 139 -6.92 -4.90 -0.56
N MET A 140 -5.61 -4.88 -0.77
CA MET A 140 -4.66 -4.22 0.12
C MET A 140 -4.96 -2.73 0.26
N ARG A 141 -5.13 -2.00 -0.86
CA ARG A 141 -5.47 -0.57 -0.84
C ARG A 141 -6.79 -0.29 -0.13
N LYS A 142 -7.80 -1.15 -0.32
CA LYS A 142 -9.07 -1.05 0.41
C LYS A 142 -8.83 -1.11 1.93
N LEU A 143 -8.12 -2.12 2.41
CA LEU A 143 -7.84 -2.31 3.83
C LEU A 143 -6.96 -1.18 4.42
N MET A 144 -5.96 -0.69 3.67
CA MET A 144 -5.16 0.47 4.06
C MET A 144 -6.03 1.72 4.25
N ARG A 145 -6.99 1.96 3.34
CA ARG A 145 -7.89 3.12 3.44
C ARG A 145 -8.87 3.01 4.60
N GLU A 146 -9.36 1.81 4.87
CA GLU A 146 -10.20 1.53 6.03
C GLU A 146 -9.44 1.79 7.34
N ASP A 147 -8.20 1.30 7.43
CA ASP A 147 -7.32 1.54 8.58
C ASP A 147 -6.97 3.03 8.78
N LEU A 148 -6.77 3.77 7.69
CA LEU A 148 -6.55 5.23 7.73
C LEU A 148 -7.84 6.04 7.98
N GLY A 149 -9.03 5.41 8.02
CA GLY A 149 -10.30 6.10 8.22
C GLY A 149 -10.79 6.95 7.04
N VAL A 150 -10.27 6.71 5.83
CA VAL A 150 -10.57 7.53 4.62
C VAL A 150 -11.74 6.95 3.80
N GLY A 151 -12.32 5.82 4.24
CA GLY A 151 -13.45 5.16 3.59
C GLY A 151 -13.12 4.53 2.22
N PRO A 152 -14.07 3.80 1.60
CA PRO A 152 -13.84 3.17 0.31
C PRO A 152 -13.60 4.21 -0.80
N LEU A 153 -12.90 3.82 -1.85
CA LEU A 153 -12.95 4.56 -3.11
C LEU A 153 -14.31 4.27 -3.72
N THR A 154 -15.21 5.25 -3.76
CA THR A 154 -16.35 5.18 -4.68
C THR A 154 -15.75 5.12 -6.08
N GLU A 155 -16.06 4.07 -6.84
CA GLU A 155 -15.64 3.98 -8.24
C GLU A 155 -16.07 5.27 -8.93
N ARG A 156 -15.08 6.05 -9.36
CA ARG A 156 -15.33 7.16 -10.26
C ARG A 156 -15.73 6.50 -11.57
N HIS A 157 -17.02 6.30 -11.78
CA HIS A 157 -17.58 6.13 -13.11
C HIS A 157 -17.15 7.38 -13.88
N SER A 158 -16.04 7.30 -14.60
CA SER A 158 -15.78 8.21 -15.70
C SER A 158 -16.68 7.74 -16.84
N PRO A 159 -17.71 8.50 -17.24
CA PRO A 159 -18.41 8.23 -18.49
C PRO A 159 -17.46 8.64 -19.60
N LEU A 160 -16.58 7.74 -20.01
CA LEU A 160 -15.78 7.94 -21.21
C LEU A 160 -16.21 6.90 -22.23
N LEU A 161 -16.94 7.41 -23.23
CA LEU A 161 -17.15 6.84 -24.57
C LEU A 161 -18.23 5.75 -24.72
N ASP A 162 -19.47 6.10 -24.38
CA ASP A 162 -20.62 5.65 -25.17
C ASP A 162 -20.92 6.71 -26.24
N ASP A 163 -20.04 6.84 -27.24
CA ASP A 163 -20.42 7.50 -28.50
C ASP A 163 -19.58 6.97 -29.66
N HIS A 164 -19.79 5.71 -30.04
CA HIS A 164 -19.57 5.24 -31.40
C HIS A 164 -20.60 4.15 -31.69
N GLY A 165 -21.83 4.60 -31.91
CA GLY A 165 -22.94 3.71 -32.25
C GLY A 165 -24.18 4.48 -32.68
N SER A 166 -24.12 5.20 -33.81
CA SER A 166 -25.34 5.43 -34.58
C SER A 166 -25.06 5.42 -36.09
N PRO A 167 -25.78 4.60 -36.87
CA PRO A 167 -25.66 4.55 -38.32
C PRO A 167 -26.50 5.67 -38.93
N ALA A 168 -25.86 6.61 -39.64
CA ALA A 168 -26.59 7.53 -40.50
C ALA A 168 -26.88 6.84 -41.84
N ALA A 169 -28.11 6.35 -41.96
CA ALA A 169 -28.74 6.11 -43.23
C ALA A 169 -29.00 7.45 -43.94
N GLN A 170 -28.49 7.59 -45.15
CA GLN A 170 -29.15 8.21 -46.30
C GLN A 170 -28.37 7.89 -47.58
#